data_AF-A0A412LFB0-F1
#
_entry.id   AF-A0A412LFB0-F1
#
_cell.length_a   1.000
_cell.length_b   1.000
_cell.length_c   1.000
_cell.angle_alpha   90.00
_cell.angle_beta   90.00
_cell.angle_gamma   90.00
#
_symmetry.space_group_name_H-M   'P 1'
#
loop_
_entity.id
_entity.type
_entity.pdbx_description
1 polymer ?
#
loop_
_entity_poly.entity_id
_entity_poly.type
_entity_poly.pdbx_seq_one_letter_code
_entity_poly.pdbx_strand_id
1 'polypeptide(L)'
;MSETKDLRRLVIKTFHIEEVTVGEKNEVSVDGWMKIDPYSLNEIVEKEPAIHSVKIELIPPYDHERFTNTIMDVIPISTKVLGEIGEGITHTLTGVCAILTGVDVNGIQTAEFGSSEGILKEQVKFGRAGTPEVSDYIISVDVTFEAGQGQERSGVTAAHRVCDMLLQQLRDQMKMFQGSRCTERHEYHDIVRTGKKRVLIIKQVAGQGAMYDTHLFAKEPSGVEGGRSIIDMGNMPVIVTPNEYRDGIIRSMQ
;
A
#
# COMPACT_ATOMS: atom_id res chain seq x y z
N MET A 1 -39.46 -5.47 17.70
CA MET A 1 -38.85 -4.52 16.74
C MET A 1 -37.37 -4.86 16.66
N SER A 2 -36.79 -5.02 15.47
CA SER A 2 -35.36 -5.33 15.34
C SER A 2 -34.54 -4.07 15.65
N GLU A 3 -33.93 -4.03 16.82
CA GLU A 3 -33.02 -2.95 17.21
C GLU A 3 -31.79 -2.95 16.29
N THR A 4 -31.47 -1.78 15.76
CA THR A 4 -30.29 -1.54 14.93
C THR A 4 -29.28 -0.80 15.79
N LYS A 5 -28.09 -1.38 15.96
CA LYS A 5 -27.01 -0.78 16.76
C LYS A 5 -25.88 -0.35 15.83
N ASP A 6 -25.55 0.94 15.87
CA ASP A 6 -24.35 1.47 15.22
C ASP A 6 -23.16 1.25 16.16
N LEU A 7 -22.17 0.47 15.72
CA LEU A 7 -21.02 0.10 16.54
C LEU A 7 -19.89 1.11 16.40
N ARG A 8 -19.54 1.43 15.16
CA ARG A 8 -18.37 2.26 14.84
C ARG A 8 -18.58 2.98 13.52
N ARG A 9 -17.94 4.14 13.39
CA ARG A 9 -17.97 4.95 12.18
C ARG A 9 -16.57 5.13 11.63
N LEU A 10 -16.39 4.87 10.34
CA LEU A 10 -15.20 5.20 9.57
C LEU A 10 -15.53 6.32 8.58
N VAL A 11 -14.69 7.35 8.53
CA VAL A 11 -14.75 8.41 7.53
C VAL A 11 -13.45 8.39 6.71
N ILE A 12 -13.56 8.15 5.41
CA ILE A 12 -12.45 8.24 4.47
C ILE A 12 -12.58 9.57 3.72
N LYS A 13 -11.52 10.38 3.76
CA LYS A 13 -11.42 11.65 3.07
C LYS A 13 -10.34 11.56 2.01
N THR A 14 -10.70 11.82 0.76
CA THR A 14 -9.75 11.73 -0.34
C THR A 14 -9.19 13.10 -0.71
N PHE A 15 -7.94 13.14 -1.16
CA PHE A 15 -7.29 14.33 -1.69
C PHE A 15 -6.71 13.94 -3.05
N HIS A 16 -7.33 14.42 -4.11
CA HIS A 16 -6.89 14.15 -5.47
C HIS A 16 -5.60 14.91 -5.78
N ILE A 17 -4.61 14.21 -6.32
CA ILE A 17 -3.36 14.78 -6.81
C ILE A 17 -3.49 14.97 -8.33
N GLU A 18 -3.35 16.21 -8.77
CA GLU A 18 -3.40 16.62 -10.17
C GLU A 18 -2.00 16.63 -10.81
N GLU A 19 -0.97 16.94 -10.02
CA GLU A 19 0.41 17.07 -10.49
C GLU A 19 1.40 16.42 -9.53
N VAL A 20 2.30 15.60 -10.08
CA VAL A 20 3.46 15.08 -9.37
C VAL A 20 4.72 15.48 -10.13
N THR A 21 5.70 16.01 -9.43
CA THR A 21 6.99 16.41 -10.00
C THR A 21 8.16 15.81 -9.22
N VAL A 22 9.34 15.79 -9.84
CA VAL A 22 10.58 15.46 -9.14
C VAL A 22 11.07 16.69 -8.37
N GLY A 23 11.47 16.51 -7.12
CA GLY A 23 11.98 17.58 -6.26
C GLY A 23 13.15 17.12 -5.38
N GLU A 24 13.67 18.04 -4.57
CA GLU A 24 14.77 17.74 -3.62
C GLU A 24 14.27 17.11 -2.31
N LYS A 25 12.95 17.15 -2.06
CA LYS A 25 12.30 16.57 -0.88
C LYS A 25 10.94 16.00 -1.26
N ASN A 26 10.51 14.98 -0.51
CA ASN A 26 9.16 14.47 -0.57
C ASN A 26 8.19 15.47 0.08
N GLU A 27 7.31 16.06 -0.72
CA GLU A 27 6.33 17.05 -0.27
C GLU A 27 4.96 16.71 -0.85
N VAL A 28 3.90 16.84 -0.05
CA VAL A 28 2.52 16.69 -0.54
C VAL A 28 1.66 17.83 -0.02
N SER A 29 0.87 18.43 -0.91
CA SER A 29 -0.04 19.51 -0.56
C SER A 29 -1.50 19.10 -0.64
N VAL A 30 -2.29 19.69 0.24
CA VAL A 30 -3.75 19.66 0.21
C VAL A 30 -4.32 20.35 -1.05
N ASP A 31 -3.52 21.13 -1.76
CA ASP A 31 -3.89 21.80 -3.01
C ASP A 31 -3.77 20.89 -4.25
N GLY A 32 -3.43 19.60 -4.08
CA GLY A 32 -3.43 18.63 -5.18
C GLY A 32 -2.11 18.52 -5.95
N TRP A 33 -0.98 18.94 -5.38
CA TRP A 33 0.35 18.71 -5.96
C TRP A 33 1.25 17.93 -5.01
N MET A 34 2.20 17.19 -5.59
CA MET A 34 3.20 16.41 -4.86
C MET A 34 4.58 16.55 -5.50
N LYS A 35 5.63 16.45 -4.69
CA LYS A 35 7.02 16.28 -5.13
C LYS A 35 7.59 15.00 -4.57
N ILE A 36 8.34 14.27 -5.39
CA ILE A 36 9.09 13.08 -4.98
C ILE A 36 10.58 13.35 -5.14
N ASP A 37 11.33 13.07 -4.08
CA ASP A 37 12.78 13.04 -4.07
C ASP A 37 13.29 11.63 -4.41
N PRO A 38 13.91 11.45 -5.60
CA PRO A 38 14.40 10.14 -6.03
C PRO A 38 15.51 9.57 -5.15
N TYR A 39 16.16 10.40 -4.32
CA TYR A 39 17.30 10.04 -3.48
C TYR A 39 16.95 9.92 -1.99
N SER A 40 15.69 10.14 -1.64
CA SER A 40 15.21 10.20 -0.24
C SER A 40 15.42 8.92 0.57
N LEU A 41 15.70 7.79 -0.09
CA LEU A 41 15.94 6.49 0.55
C LEU A 41 17.42 6.07 0.59
N ASN A 42 18.34 6.81 -0.03
CA ASN A 42 19.74 6.36 -0.17
C ASN A 42 20.39 6.00 1.18
N GLU A 43 20.30 6.89 2.18
CA GLU A 43 20.90 6.65 3.50
C GLU A 43 20.24 5.50 4.28
N ILE A 44 18.98 5.19 3.97
CA ILE A 44 18.24 4.08 4.59
C ILE A 44 18.70 2.77 3.95
N VAL A 45 18.78 2.74 2.63
CA VAL A 45 19.18 1.57 1.84
C VAL A 45 20.60 1.12 2.18
N GLU A 46 21.53 2.05 2.40
CA GLU A 46 22.90 1.73 2.83
C GLU A 46 22.97 0.93 4.16
N LYS A 47 21.90 0.95 4.96
CA LYS A 47 21.82 0.28 6.26
C LYS A 47 20.99 -1.01 6.21
N GLU A 48 20.40 -1.36 5.08
CA GLU A 48 19.52 -2.53 4.93
C GLU A 48 20.28 -3.69 4.25
N PRO A 49 20.74 -4.72 5.00
CA PRO A 49 21.67 -5.73 4.48
C PRO A 49 21.13 -6.60 3.33
N ALA A 50 19.80 -6.64 3.16
CA ALA A 50 19.15 -7.44 2.13
C ALA A 50 18.97 -6.70 0.80
N ILE A 51 19.19 -5.38 0.78
CA ILE A 51 18.90 -4.50 -0.34
C ILE A 51 20.21 -3.92 -0.87
N HIS A 52 20.46 -4.16 -2.16
CA HIS A 52 21.62 -3.63 -2.85
C HIS A 52 21.41 -2.15 -3.25
N SER A 53 20.26 -1.85 -3.84
CA SER A 53 19.89 -0.48 -4.22
C SER A 53 18.38 -0.33 -4.36
N VAL A 54 17.90 0.92 -4.32
CA VAL A 54 16.52 1.27 -4.64
C VAL A 54 16.53 2.41 -5.63
N LYS A 55 15.78 2.25 -6.72
CA LYS A 55 15.55 3.30 -7.71
C LYS A 55 14.12 3.79 -7.57
N ILE A 56 13.95 5.08 -7.32
CA ILE A 56 12.64 5.73 -7.33
C ILE A 56 12.48 6.45 -8.66
N GLU A 57 11.38 6.17 -9.35
CA GLU A 57 11.05 6.79 -10.63
C GLU A 57 9.59 7.22 -10.66
N LEU A 58 9.34 8.43 -11.17
CA LEU A 58 7.99 8.91 -11.38
C LEU A 58 7.54 8.54 -12.80
N ILE A 59 6.48 7.74 -12.88
CA ILE A 59 5.84 7.39 -14.14
C ILE A 59 4.59 8.27 -14.29
N PRO A 60 4.54 9.17 -15.30
CA PRO A 60 3.40 10.03 -15.51
C PRO A 60 2.20 9.25 -16.09
N PRO A 61 0.99 9.82 -16.01
CA PRO A 61 -0.21 9.25 -16.61
C PRO A 61 0.02 8.82 -18.06
N TYR A 62 -0.53 7.65 -18.42
CA TYR A 62 -0.46 7.04 -19.74
C TYR A 62 0.94 6.58 -20.22
N ASP A 63 2.02 6.81 -19.47
CA ASP A 63 3.38 6.39 -19.84
C ASP A 63 3.70 4.97 -19.36
N HIS A 64 2.92 3.99 -19.81
CA HIS A 64 2.99 2.60 -19.32
C HIS A 64 3.73 1.65 -20.28
N GLU A 65 4.31 2.14 -21.38
CA GLU A 65 5.17 1.36 -22.27
C GLU A 65 6.63 1.34 -21.78
N ARG A 66 6.78 0.89 -20.53
CA ARG A 66 8.06 0.86 -19.79
C ARG A 66 8.31 -0.55 -19.28
N PHE A 67 9.58 -0.93 -19.21
CA PHE A 67 9.96 -2.16 -18.53
C PHE A 67 9.74 -2.00 -17.02
N THR A 68 9.17 -3.02 -16.39
CA THR A 68 9.06 -3.17 -14.95
C THR A 68 9.65 -4.52 -14.54
N ASN A 69 10.35 -4.55 -13.40
CA ASN A 69 10.60 -5.81 -12.71
C ASN A 69 9.29 -6.34 -12.11
N THR A 70 9.33 -7.53 -11.55
CA THR A 70 8.17 -8.14 -10.89
C THR A 70 7.56 -7.22 -9.86
N ILE A 71 6.28 -6.93 -10.08
CA ILE A 71 5.43 -6.13 -9.19
C ILE A 71 5.14 -6.96 -7.96
N MET A 72 5.57 -6.46 -6.81
CA MET A 72 5.33 -7.03 -5.50
C MET A 72 4.07 -6.46 -4.86
N ASP A 73 3.80 -5.16 -5.05
CA ASP A 73 2.63 -4.51 -4.45
C ASP A 73 2.23 -3.25 -5.21
N VAL A 74 0.94 -2.92 -5.13
CA VAL A 74 0.36 -1.65 -5.57
C VAL A 74 -0.21 -0.98 -4.33
N ILE A 75 0.45 0.06 -3.85
CA ILE A 75 0.26 0.59 -2.51
C ILE A 75 -0.48 1.93 -2.59
N PRO A 76 -1.68 2.04 -2.02
CA PRO A 76 -2.35 3.33 -1.89
C PRO A 76 -1.64 4.17 -0.83
N ILE A 77 -1.60 5.49 -1.04
CA ILE A 77 -1.03 6.42 -0.07
C ILE A 77 -2.15 6.89 0.85
N SER A 78 -2.26 6.22 2.00
CA SER A 78 -3.30 6.49 3.00
C SER A 78 -2.71 6.60 4.40
N THR A 79 -3.30 7.45 5.23
CA THR A 79 -2.88 7.63 6.63
C THR A 79 -4.03 7.73 7.61
N LYS A 80 -3.81 7.22 8.81
CA LYS A 80 -4.72 7.36 9.93
C LYS A 80 -4.53 8.71 10.62
N VAL A 81 -5.59 9.52 10.60
CA VAL A 81 -5.58 10.85 11.26
C VAL A 81 -6.19 10.80 12.64
N LEU A 82 -7.23 9.98 12.83
CA LEU A 82 -7.91 9.82 14.12
C LEU A 82 -8.48 8.42 14.25
N GLY A 83 -8.32 7.80 15.41
CA GLY A 83 -8.85 6.46 15.72
C GLY A 83 -7.94 5.33 15.24
N GLU A 84 -8.48 4.12 15.18
CA GLU A 84 -7.78 2.90 14.76
C GLU A 84 -8.32 2.38 13.43
N ILE A 85 -7.58 1.49 12.76
CA ILE A 85 -8.01 0.89 11.49
C ILE A 85 -9.44 0.35 11.61
N GLY A 86 -10.35 0.85 10.76
CA GLY A 86 -11.77 0.53 10.76
C GLY A 86 -12.70 1.51 11.49
N GLU A 87 -12.18 2.55 12.14
CA GLU A 87 -12.98 3.61 12.75
C GLU A 87 -12.28 4.98 12.79
N GLY A 88 -13.01 6.07 13.00
CA GLY A 88 -12.43 7.42 13.02
C GLY A 88 -12.22 7.99 11.62
N ILE A 89 -11.06 8.61 11.35
CA ILE A 89 -10.79 9.37 10.12
C ILE A 89 -9.50 8.89 9.46
N THR A 90 -9.61 8.57 8.17
CA THR A 90 -8.50 8.21 7.30
C THR A 90 -8.42 9.20 6.15
N HIS A 91 -7.20 9.66 5.83
CA HIS A 91 -6.91 10.46 4.65
C HIS A 91 -6.27 9.56 3.58
N THR A 92 -6.69 9.69 2.33
CA THR A 92 -6.19 8.90 1.20
C THR A 92 -5.90 9.80 0.00
N LEU A 93 -4.77 9.61 -0.66
CA LEU A 93 -4.52 10.26 -1.94
C LEU A 93 -5.17 9.47 -3.08
N THR A 94 -5.72 10.18 -4.05
CA THR A 94 -6.14 9.62 -5.35
C THR A 94 -5.39 10.32 -6.47
N GLY A 95 -5.37 9.78 -7.69
CA GLY A 95 -4.53 10.32 -8.77
C GLY A 95 -3.05 9.91 -8.67
N VAL A 96 -2.67 9.17 -7.62
CA VAL A 96 -1.31 8.67 -7.42
C VAL A 96 -1.28 7.40 -6.56
N CYS A 97 -0.40 6.46 -6.89
CA CYS A 97 -0.06 5.32 -6.04
C CYS A 97 1.44 5.00 -6.10
N ALA A 98 1.93 4.13 -5.21
CA ALA A 98 3.26 3.54 -5.35
C ALA A 98 3.16 2.13 -5.90
N ILE A 99 4.09 1.75 -6.76
CA ILE A 99 4.27 0.36 -7.21
C ILE A 99 5.64 -0.09 -6.76
N LEU A 100 5.67 -1.13 -5.93
CA LEU A 100 6.90 -1.77 -5.44
C LEU A 100 7.26 -2.91 -6.38
N THR A 101 8.49 -2.89 -6.91
CA THR A 101 9.02 -3.94 -7.78
C THR A 101 10.34 -4.49 -7.25
N GLY A 102 10.71 -5.70 -7.68
CA GLY A 102 11.84 -6.40 -7.09
C GLY A 102 12.57 -7.39 -8.00
N VAL A 103 13.89 -7.27 -8.06
CA VAL A 103 14.83 -8.19 -8.71
C VAL A 103 16.11 -8.33 -7.88
N ASP A 104 16.80 -9.46 -7.92
CA ASP A 104 18.12 -9.58 -7.28
C ASP A 104 19.28 -9.16 -8.20
N VAL A 105 20.48 -8.99 -7.63
CA VAL A 105 21.71 -8.66 -8.38
C VAL A 105 22.09 -9.67 -9.47
N ASN A 106 21.54 -10.88 -9.46
CA ASN A 106 21.75 -11.89 -10.50
C ASN A 106 20.66 -11.85 -11.59
N GLY A 107 19.71 -10.92 -11.50
CA GLY A 107 18.57 -10.80 -12.41
C GLY A 107 17.42 -11.76 -12.10
N ILE A 108 17.44 -12.45 -10.95
CA ILE A 108 16.37 -13.34 -10.52
C ILE A 108 15.21 -12.48 -10.01
N GLN A 109 14.07 -12.60 -10.67
CA GLN A 109 12.87 -11.85 -10.32
C GLN A 109 12.29 -12.33 -8.98
N THR A 110 11.68 -11.40 -8.23
CA THR A 110 11.03 -11.70 -6.95
C THR A 110 9.68 -12.35 -7.20
N ALA A 111 9.68 -13.64 -7.58
CA ALA A 111 8.49 -14.47 -7.74
C ALA A 111 8.82 -15.96 -7.58
N GLU A 112 7.89 -16.76 -7.04
CA GLU A 112 7.97 -18.23 -7.11
C GLU A 112 7.32 -18.79 -8.38
N PHE A 113 6.12 -18.31 -8.73
CA PHE A 113 5.35 -18.75 -9.89
C PHE A 113 4.63 -17.58 -10.54
N GLY A 114 4.78 -17.43 -11.86
CA GLY A 114 4.13 -16.36 -12.60
C GLY A 114 4.74 -15.01 -12.27
N SER A 115 5.83 -14.69 -12.95
CA SER A 115 6.55 -13.44 -12.77
C SER A 115 5.89 -12.33 -13.60
N SER A 116 5.84 -11.11 -13.06
CA SER A 116 5.12 -9.96 -13.64
C SER A 116 6.06 -8.90 -14.21
N GLU A 117 7.31 -9.29 -14.51
CA GLU A 117 8.27 -8.49 -15.23
C GLU A 117 7.90 -8.37 -16.73
N GLY A 118 8.29 -7.25 -17.34
CA GLY A 118 8.03 -6.97 -18.75
C GLY A 118 7.44 -5.58 -18.93
N ILE A 119 6.59 -5.41 -19.96
CA ILE A 119 6.02 -4.10 -20.25
C ILE A 119 4.84 -3.81 -19.30
N LEU A 120 4.93 -2.72 -18.53
CA LEU A 120 3.96 -2.38 -17.48
C LEU A 120 2.49 -2.38 -17.96
N LYS A 121 2.20 -1.84 -19.16
CA LYS A 121 0.84 -1.85 -19.75
C LYS A 121 0.26 -3.24 -20.00
N GLU A 122 1.12 -4.25 -20.14
CA GLU A 122 0.73 -5.65 -20.37
C GLU A 122 0.56 -6.42 -19.07
N GLN A 123 1.31 -6.03 -18.03
CA GLN A 123 1.35 -6.71 -16.73
C GLN A 123 0.27 -6.20 -15.76
N VAL A 124 -0.11 -4.92 -15.85
CA VAL A 124 -1.12 -4.32 -14.97
C VAL A 124 -2.46 -4.16 -15.70
N LYS A 125 -3.53 -4.66 -15.08
CA LYS A 125 -4.91 -4.36 -15.49
C LYS A 125 -5.38 -3.08 -14.80
N PHE A 126 -5.13 -1.95 -15.43
CA PHE A 126 -5.53 -0.62 -14.95
C PHE A 126 -7.05 -0.48 -14.78
N GLY A 127 -7.47 0.43 -13.90
CA GLY A 127 -8.86 0.80 -13.66
C GLY A 127 -9.70 -0.28 -12.98
N ARG A 128 -9.09 -1.07 -12.09
CA ARG A 128 -9.78 -2.06 -11.27
C ARG A 128 -9.56 -1.75 -9.79
N ALA A 129 -10.46 -2.25 -8.94
CA ALA A 129 -10.25 -2.16 -7.50
C ALA A 129 -8.90 -2.79 -7.11
N GLY A 130 -8.01 -1.96 -6.55
CA GLY A 130 -6.66 -2.36 -6.16
C GLY A 130 -5.58 -2.17 -7.23
N THR A 131 -5.89 -1.59 -8.40
CA THR A 131 -4.90 -1.22 -9.42
C THR A 131 -5.04 0.27 -9.79
N PRO A 132 -3.96 0.93 -10.25
CA PRO A 132 -4.03 2.32 -10.66
C PRO A 132 -4.96 2.51 -11.86
N GLU A 133 -5.54 3.71 -11.97
CA GLU A 133 -6.14 4.18 -13.22
C GLU A 133 -5.06 4.48 -14.26
N VAL A 134 -5.42 4.47 -15.54
CA VAL A 134 -4.48 4.87 -16.60
C VAL A 134 -4.04 6.33 -16.50
N SER A 135 -4.83 7.14 -15.79
CA SER A 135 -4.62 8.55 -15.54
C SER A 135 -3.86 8.85 -14.24
N ASP A 136 -3.52 7.83 -13.44
CA ASP A 136 -2.81 8.04 -12.17
C ASP A 136 -1.30 8.20 -12.42
N TYR A 137 -0.65 8.99 -11.57
CA TYR A 137 0.79 8.94 -11.43
C TYR A 137 1.21 7.68 -10.67
N ILE A 138 2.33 7.09 -11.06
CA ILE A 138 2.92 5.95 -10.34
C ILE A 138 4.28 6.36 -9.80
N ILE A 139 4.46 6.25 -8.49
CA ILE A 139 5.77 6.25 -7.84
C ILE A 139 6.30 4.81 -7.94
N SER A 140 7.13 4.55 -8.94
CA SER A 140 7.82 3.26 -9.07
C SER A 140 8.97 3.21 -8.07
N VAL A 141 8.93 2.24 -7.16
CA VAL A 141 9.97 1.95 -6.18
C VAL A 141 10.56 0.59 -6.55
N ASP A 142 11.66 0.62 -7.30
CA ASP A 142 12.30 -0.57 -7.84
C ASP A 142 13.48 -1.01 -6.97
N VAL A 143 13.35 -2.17 -6.33
CA VAL A 143 14.31 -2.70 -5.37
C VAL A 143 15.20 -3.72 -6.07
N THR A 144 16.52 -3.47 -6.02
CA THR A 144 17.52 -4.48 -6.32
C THR A 144 17.95 -5.15 -5.02
N PHE A 145 17.67 -6.44 -4.86
CA PHE A 145 18.05 -7.25 -3.71
C PHE A 145 19.48 -7.76 -3.83
N GLU A 146 20.13 -7.96 -2.69
CA GLU A 146 21.34 -8.80 -2.64
C GLU A 146 21.03 -10.23 -3.08
N ALA A 147 22.05 -10.99 -3.51
CA ALA A 147 21.87 -12.30 -4.14
C ALA A 147 20.98 -13.23 -3.29
N GLY A 148 19.88 -13.71 -3.88
CA GLY A 148 18.91 -14.59 -3.24
C GLY A 148 17.96 -13.93 -2.21
N GLN A 149 18.18 -12.68 -1.81
CA GLN A 149 17.35 -12.02 -0.78
C GLN A 149 15.93 -11.72 -1.27
N GLY A 150 15.73 -11.55 -2.58
CA GLY A 150 14.39 -11.44 -3.18
C GLY A 150 13.56 -12.73 -3.11
N GLN A 151 14.14 -13.82 -2.61
CA GLN A 151 13.42 -15.10 -2.38
C GLN A 151 13.23 -15.39 -0.89
N GLU A 152 13.77 -14.54 -0.01
CA GLU A 152 13.74 -14.70 1.44
C GLU A 152 12.71 -13.75 2.05
N ARG A 153 11.94 -14.25 3.02
CA ARG A 153 10.85 -13.49 3.66
C ARG A 153 11.35 -12.19 4.26
N SER A 154 12.52 -12.25 4.90
CA SER A 154 13.17 -11.09 5.51
C SER A 154 13.57 -10.05 4.47
N GLY A 155 14.03 -10.47 3.29
CA GLY A 155 14.39 -9.57 2.20
C GLY A 155 13.15 -8.87 1.64
N VAL A 156 12.12 -9.63 1.28
CA VAL A 156 10.82 -9.10 0.83
C VAL A 156 10.22 -8.13 1.86
N THR A 157 10.25 -8.49 3.14
CA THR A 157 9.77 -7.61 4.22
C THR A 157 10.61 -6.33 4.33
N ALA A 158 11.92 -6.39 4.11
CA ALA A 158 12.79 -5.21 4.11
C ALA A 158 12.44 -4.27 2.94
N ALA A 159 12.20 -4.78 1.74
CA ALA A 159 11.78 -3.97 0.59
C ALA A 159 10.46 -3.24 0.86
N HIS A 160 9.47 -3.95 1.40
CA HIS A 160 8.20 -3.35 1.82
C HIS A 160 8.42 -2.27 2.88
N ARG A 161 9.29 -2.50 3.88
CA ARG A 161 9.60 -1.52 4.93
C ARG A 161 10.24 -0.26 4.34
N VAL A 162 11.23 -0.41 3.45
CA VAL A 162 11.91 0.72 2.81
C VAL A 162 10.92 1.53 1.96
N CYS A 163 10.06 0.88 1.20
CA CYS A 163 8.96 1.54 0.47
C CYS A 163 8.00 2.26 1.44
N ASP A 164 7.63 1.63 2.56
CA ASP A 164 6.73 2.21 3.55
C ASP A 164 7.34 3.44 4.24
N MET A 165 8.67 3.49 4.42
CA MET A 165 9.36 4.66 4.95
C MET A 165 9.26 5.88 4.02
N LEU A 166 9.33 5.69 2.70
CA LEU A 166 9.04 6.75 1.72
C LEU A 166 7.61 7.25 1.88
N LEU A 167 6.65 6.33 1.91
CA LEU A 167 5.23 6.69 2.03
C LEU A 167 4.94 7.35 3.38
N GLN A 168 5.63 6.96 4.45
CA GLN A 168 5.43 7.55 5.78
C GLN A 168 5.78 9.04 5.80
N GLN A 169 6.82 9.47 5.07
CA GLN A 169 7.16 10.89 4.95
C GLN A 169 6.02 11.72 4.35
N LEU A 170 5.25 11.13 3.42
CA LEU A 170 4.06 11.75 2.83
C LEU A 170 2.86 11.67 3.79
N ARG A 171 2.63 10.50 4.41
CA ARG A 171 1.55 10.26 5.38
C ARG A 171 1.61 11.25 6.55
N ASP A 172 2.80 11.53 7.08
CA ASP A 172 2.96 12.47 8.18
C ASP A 172 2.59 13.91 7.80
N GLN A 173 2.81 14.31 6.55
CA GLN A 173 2.32 15.60 6.03
C GLN A 173 0.80 15.57 5.82
N MET A 174 0.25 14.47 5.31
CA MET A 174 -1.19 14.30 5.11
C MET A 174 -2.00 14.38 6.42
N LYS A 175 -1.43 13.97 7.57
CA LYS A 175 -2.04 14.12 8.89
C LYS A 175 -2.32 15.59 9.25
N MET A 176 -1.55 16.51 8.68
CA MET A 176 -1.69 17.95 8.90
C MET A 176 -2.71 18.60 7.96
N PHE A 177 -3.27 17.86 6.99
CA PHE A 177 -4.24 18.42 6.05
C PHE A 177 -5.53 18.82 6.75
N GLN A 178 -6.06 19.98 6.37
CA GLN A 178 -7.39 20.40 6.78
C GLN A 178 -8.42 19.50 6.09
N GLY A 179 -8.98 18.54 6.83
CA GLY A 179 -9.91 17.56 6.28
C GLY A 179 -11.22 18.10 5.72
N SER A 180 -11.52 19.40 5.78
CA SER A 180 -12.64 20.02 5.08
C SER A 180 -12.33 20.32 3.61
N ARG A 181 -11.04 20.31 3.24
CA ARG A 181 -10.56 20.54 1.87
C ARG A 181 -10.45 19.27 1.03
N CYS A 182 -10.94 18.13 1.53
CA CYS A 182 -10.95 16.88 0.80
C CYS A 182 -11.80 17.01 -0.48
N THR A 183 -11.38 16.33 -1.54
CA THR A 183 -12.10 16.27 -2.81
C THR A 183 -13.33 15.37 -2.70
N GLU A 184 -13.24 14.29 -1.92
CA GLU A 184 -14.39 13.44 -1.59
C GLU A 184 -14.41 13.05 -0.11
N ARG A 185 -15.61 12.74 0.37
CA ARG A 185 -15.85 12.29 1.75
C ARG A 185 -16.80 11.10 1.74
N HIS A 186 -16.32 9.97 2.24
CA HIS A 186 -17.08 8.74 2.35
C HIS A 186 -17.26 8.35 3.82
N GLU A 187 -18.48 8.01 4.23
CA GLU A 187 -18.82 7.65 5.61
C GLU A 187 -19.42 6.24 5.66
N TYR A 188 -18.84 5.38 6.50
CA TYR A 188 -19.19 3.97 6.61
C TYR A 188 -19.49 3.61 8.07
N HIS A 189 -20.67 3.03 8.28
CA HIS A 189 -21.14 2.60 9.60
C HIS A 189 -21.11 1.07 9.70
N ASP A 190 -20.52 0.56 10.79
CA ASP A 190 -20.61 -0.85 11.15
C ASP A 190 -21.90 -1.09 11.96
N ILE A 191 -22.91 -1.63 11.28
CA ILE A 191 -24.26 -1.71 11.81
C ILE A 191 -24.64 -3.16 12.12
N VAL A 192 -25.00 -3.43 13.37
CA VAL A 192 -25.61 -4.70 13.79
C VAL A 192 -27.12 -4.61 13.66
N ARG A 193 -27.70 -5.54 12.91
CA ARG A 193 -29.16 -5.67 12.72
C ARG A 193 -29.67 -6.93 13.43
N THR A 194 -30.22 -6.75 14.63
CA THR A 194 -30.68 -7.87 15.46
C THR A 194 -31.80 -8.67 14.78
N GLY A 195 -31.68 -10.01 14.78
CA GLY A 195 -32.66 -10.91 14.16
C GLY A 195 -32.59 -11.00 12.62
N LYS A 196 -31.63 -10.33 11.97
CA LYS A 196 -31.35 -10.51 10.54
C LYS A 196 -30.25 -11.55 10.32
N LYS A 197 -30.22 -12.15 9.12
CA LYS A 197 -29.16 -13.08 8.72
C LYS A 197 -27.81 -12.34 8.72
N ARG A 198 -26.77 -13.02 9.22
CA ARG A 198 -25.37 -12.55 9.16
C ARG A 198 -24.71 -13.12 7.91
N VAL A 199 -23.92 -12.31 7.23
CA VAL A 199 -23.13 -12.71 6.05
C VAL A 199 -21.67 -12.59 6.42
N LEU A 200 -20.90 -13.64 6.12
CA LEU A 200 -19.44 -13.66 6.27
C LEU A 200 -18.82 -13.83 4.88
N ILE A 201 -17.84 -13.01 4.56
CA ILE A 201 -17.00 -13.18 3.36
C ILE A 201 -15.70 -13.81 3.84
N ILE A 202 -15.32 -14.93 3.23
CA ILE A 202 -14.09 -15.66 3.57
C ILE A 202 -13.08 -15.37 2.46
N LYS A 203 -11.97 -14.71 2.81
CA LYS A 203 -10.79 -14.58 1.96
C LYS A 203 -9.76 -15.61 2.43
N GLN A 204 -9.44 -16.57 1.56
CA GLN A 204 -8.32 -17.47 1.79
C GLN A 204 -7.05 -16.81 1.27
N VAL A 205 -5.99 -16.88 2.07
CA VAL A 205 -4.66 -16.37 1.74
C VAL A 205 -3.67 -17.51 1.92
N ALA A 206 -2.61 -17.51 1.12
CA ALA A 206 -1.49 -18.40 1.34
C ALA A 206 -0.84 -18.06 2.69
N GLY A 207 -0.40 -19.08 3.42
CA GLY A 207 0.23 -18.94 4.75
C GLY A 207 1.53 -19.74 4.84
N GLN A 208 2.16 -19.95 3.69
CA GLN A 208 3.39 -20.73 3.54
C GLN A 208 4.19 -20.15 2.39
N GLY A 209 5.51 -20.07 2.57
CA GLY A 209 6.43 -19.50 1.60
C GLY A 209 7.00 -18.18 2.09
N ALA A 210 8.21 -17.87 1.62
CA ALA A 210 8.87 -16.61 1.94
C ALA A 210 8.17 -15.40 1.31
N MET A 211 7.58 -15.64 0.14
CA MET A 211 7.02 -14.62 -0.76
C MET A 211 5.50 -14.41 -0.54
N TYR A 212 4.74 -15.44 -0.16
CA TYR A 212 3.29 -15.34 -0.02
C TYR A 212 2.83 -15.03 1.40
N ASP A 213 3.39 -13.98 2.01
CA ASP A 213 2.97 -13.50 3.33
C ASP A 213 1.84 -12.45 3.21
N THR A 214 1.03 -12.34 4.25
CA THR A 214 0.02 -11.30 4.38
C THR A 214 0.13 -10.70 5.76
N HIS A 215 0.32 -9.38 5.81
CA HIS A 215 0.38 -8.64 7.06
C HIS A 215 -0.98 -8.03 7.40
N LEU A 216 -1.28 -8.03 8.70
CA LEU A 216 -2.50 -7.48 9.30
C LEU A 216 -2.14 -6.50 10.42
N PHE A 217 -3.04 -5.58 10.75
CA PHE A 217 -2.93 -4.72 11.95
C PHE A 217 -1.76 -3.73 11.95
N ALA A 218 -1.34 -3.26 10.78
CA ALA A 218 -0.40 -2.14 10.70
C ALA A 218 -1.01 -0.86 11.32
N LYS A 219 -0.12 0.06 11.73
CA LYS A 219 -0.53 1.37 12.28
C LYS A 219 -1.24 2.24 11.26
N GLU A 220 -0.75 2.21 10.02
CA GLU A 220 -1.31 2.96 8.89
C GLU A 220 -2.08 2.02 7.95
N PRO A 221 -3.12 2.50 7.24
CA PRO A 221 -3.78 1.75 6.19
C PRO A 221 -2.78 1.27 5.14
N SER A 222 -2.75 -0.04 4.88
CA SER A 222 -1.78 -0.69 3.99
C SER A 222 -0.33 -0.38 4.36
N GLY A 223 -0.02 -0.13 5.63
CA GLY A 223 1.35 0.07 6.13
C GLY A 223 2.09 -1.23 6.45
N VAL A 224 3.36 -1.10 6.84
CA VAL A 224 4.19 -2.23 7.34
C VAL A 224 4.39 -2.13 8.85
N GLU A 225 4.60 -0.93 9.38
CA GLU A 225 4.91 -0.74 10.79
C GLU A 225 3.77 -1.24 11.71
N GLY A 226 4.12 -2.07 12.70
CA GLY A 226 3.15 -2.70 13.61
C GLY A 226 2.37 -3.88 13.00
N GLY A 227 2.54 -4.14 11.70
CA GLY A 227 1.92 -5.25 11.01
C GLY A 227 2.37 -6.60 11.56
N ARG A 228 1.46 -7.56 11.55
CA ARG A 228 1.69 -8.95 11.96
C ARG A 228 1.44 -9.87 10.80
N SER A 229 2.42 -10.73 10.54
CA SER A 229 2.28 -11.79 9.56
C SER A 229 1.30 -12.86 10.02
N ILE A 230 0.47 -13.33 9.08
CA ILE A 230 -0.38 -14.50 9.29
C ILE A 230 0.44 -15.77 9.57
N ILE A 231 1.65 -15.88 9.03
CA ILE A 231 2.56 -17.02 9.23
C ILE A 231 3.01 -17.03 10.69
N ASP A 232 3.46 -15.88 11.20
CA ASP A 232 3.88 -15.75 12.60
C ASP A 232 2.70 -15.91 13.58
N MET A 233 1.47 -15.63 13.12
CA MET A 233 0.23 -15.89 13.84
C MET A 233 -0.22 -17.36 13.75
N GLY A 234 0.57 -18.25 13.15
CA GLY A 234 0.26 -19.68 13.02
C GLY A 234 -0.90 -19.98 12.06
N ASN A 235 -1.13 -19.11 11.07
CA ASN A 235 -2.22 -19.20 10.09
C ASN A 235 -3.61 -19.30 10.73
N MET A 236 -3.76 -18.73 11.92
CA MET A 236 -5.02 -18.71 12.65
C MET A 236 -6.05 -17.84 11.91
N PRO A 237 -7.30 -18.29 11.75
CA PRO A 237 -8.35 -17.47 11.15
C PRO A 237 -8.55 -16.16 11.90
N VAL A 238 -8.53 -15.05 11.17
CA VAL A 238 -8.76 -13.70 11.70
C VAL A 238 -10.10 -13.19 11.20
N ILE A 239 -10.92 -12.69 12.12
CA ILE A 239 -12.15 -11.97 11.77
C ILE A 239 -11.82 -10.50 11.71
N VAL A 240 -12.01 -9.90 10.53
CA VAL A 240 -11.94 -8.46 10.32
C VAL A 240 -13.32 -7.92 9.97
N THR A 241 -13.55 -6.67 10.32
CA THR A 241 -14.82 -6.01 10.07
C THR A 241 -14.85 -5.37 8.69
N PRO A 242 -16.04 -5.09 8.12
CA PRO A 242 -16.11 -4.45 6.81
C PRO A 242 -15.37 -3.11 6.75
N ASN A 243 -15.33 -2.37 7.86
CA ASN A 243 -14.62 -1.11 7.92
C ASN A 243 -13.11 -1.31 8.05
N GLU A 244 -12.63 -2.26 8.85
CA GLU A 244 -11.19 -2.61 8.90
C GLU A 244 -10.67 -3.02 7.51
N TYR A 245 -11.44 -3.83 6.78
CA TYR A 245 -11.07 -4.23 5.42
C TYR A 245 -10.98 -3.02 4.47
N ARG A 246 -11.97 -2.11 4.51
CA ARG A 246 -11.97 -0.87 3.70
C ARG A 246 -10.83 0.06 4.08
N ASP A 247 -10.45 0.07 5.34
CA ASP A 247 -9.43 0.95 5.91
C ASP A 247 -8.02 0.35 5.84
N GLY A 248 -7.81 -0.61 4.94
CA GLY A 248 -6.47 -1.12 4.61
C GLY A 248 -5.85 -2.02 5.66
N ILE A 249 -6.63 -2.76 6.46
CA ILE A 249 -6.06 -3.68 7.48
C ILE A 249 -5.19 -4.79 6.89
N ILE A 250 -5.40 -5.17 5.62
CA ILE A 250 -4.69 -6.24 4.94
C ILE A 250 -3.64 -5.65 4.01
N ARG A 251 -2.42 -6.16 4.08
CA ARG A 251 -1.37 -5.92 3.10
C ARG A 251 -0.80 -7.23 2.57
N SER A 252 -0.79 -7.39 1.25
CA SER A 252 -0.06 -8.48 0.61
C SER A 252 1.43 -8.13 0.61
N MET A 253 2.29 -9.12 0.85
CA MET A 253 3.74 -8.92 0.76
C MET A 253 4.29 -9.33 -0.62
N GLN A 254 3.41 -9.84 -1.50
CA GLN A 254 3.64 -10.15 -2.92
C GLN A 254 2.33 -10.48 -3.63
#